data_AF-I3XGW6-F1
#
_entry.id   AF-I3XGW6-F1
#
_cell.length_a   1.000
_cell.length_b   1.000
_cell.length_c   1.000
_cell.angle_alpha   90.00
_cell.angle_beta   90.00
_cell.angle_gamma   90.00
#
_symmetry.space_group_name_H-M   'P 1'
#
loop_
_entity.id
_entity.type
_entity.pdbx_description
1 polymer ?
#
loop_
_entity_poly.entity_id
_entity_poly.type
_entity_poly.pdbx_seq_one_letter_code
_entity_poly.pdbx_strand_id
1 'polypeptide(L)'
;MCTPATADTPSTKTRGGVSIDGYRITSDGTLAFADQHFTIDRDGKPVVQFLRYRIRPDGGAEFTMVVFNVPSYERKGTSLVYKCSIGHGLSFFSSP
;
A
#
# COMPACT_ATOMS: atom_id res chain seq x y z
N MET A 1 5.04 -7.08 -11.85
CA MET A 1 4.86 -5.72 -11.27
C MET A 1 3.39 -5.50 -11.06
N CYS A 2 3.01 -4.72 -10.05
CA CYS A 2 1.59 -4.39 -9.86
C CYS A 2 1.06 -3.53 -11.01
N THR A 3 -0.24 -3.59 -11.25
CA THR A 3 -0.93 -2.81 -12.28
C THR A 3 -1.99 -1.90 -11.64
N PRO A 4 -2.26 -0.71 -12.21
CA PRO A 4 -3.35 0.14 -11.76
C PRO A 4 -4.69 -0.61 -11.72
N ALA A 5 -5.46 -0.43 -10.64
CA ALA A 5 -6.79 -1.00 -10.49
C ALA A 5 -7.90 -0.01 -10.89
N THR A 6 -7.58 1.28 -10.98
CA THR A 6 -8.47 2.38 -11.34
C THR A 6 -7.83 3.25 -12.42
N ALA A 7 -8.65 3.96 -13.20
CA ALA A 7 -8.17 4.84 -14.28
C ALA A 7 -7.28 5.98 -13.75
N ASP A 8 -7.55 6.47 -12.54
CA ASP A 8 -6.80 7.57 -11.91
C ASP A 8 -5.50 7.13 -11.25
N THR A 9 -5.27 5.81 -11.13
CA THR A 9 -4.00 5.31 -10.59
C THR A 9 -2.96 5.24 -11.71
N PRO A 10 -1.85 5.99 -11.66
CA PRO A 10 -0.83 5.93 -12.69
C PRO A 10 -0.03 4.63 -12.61
N SER A 11 0.56 4.20 -13.72
CA SER A 11 1.55 3.12 -13.70
C SER A 11 2.78 3.55 -12.88
N THR A 12 3.44 2.57 -12.24
CA THR A 12 4.61 2.84 -11.41
C THR A 12 5.70 1.79 -11.61
N LYS A 13 6.95 2.20 -11.46
CA LYS A 13 8.12 1.31 -11.38
C LYS A 13 8.77 1.35 -9.99
N THR A 14 8.15 2.05 -9.04
CA THR A 14 8.63 2.16 -7.66
C THR A 14 8.67 0.78 -7.00
N ARG A 15 9.75 0.49 -6.31
CA ARG A 15 9.88 -0.67 -5.42
C ARG A 15 10.04 -0.15 -4.00
N GLY A 16 9.24 -0.69 -3.09
CA GLY A 16 9.31 -0.40 -1.66
C GLY A 16 9.18 -1.69 -0.88
N GLY A 17 9.40 -1.61 0.43
CA GLY A 17 9.26 -2.73 1.35
C GLY A 17 8.97 -2.20 2.75
N VAL A 18 8.29 -3.02 3.54
CA VAL A 18 7.98 -2.72 4.94
C VAL A 18 8.02 -4.02 5.75
N SER A 19 8.49 -3.93 6.99
CA SER A 19 8.33 -5.03 7.95
C SER A 19 6.88 -5.06 8.43
N ILE A 20 6.28 -6.25 8.48
CA ILE A 20 4.88 -6.38 8.90
C ILE A 20 4.84 -6.51 10.41
N ASP A 21 4.69 -5.38 11.10
CA ASP A 21 4.65 -5.34 12.56
C ASP A 21 3.32 -5.87 13.12
N GLY A 22 2.24 -5.74 12.35
CA GLY A 22 0.91 -6.19 12.74
C GLY A 22 0.07 -6.54 11.52
N TYR A 23 -0.70 -7.62 11.64
CA TYR A 23 -1.59 -8.09 10.59
C TYR A 23 -2.84 -8.71 11.19
N ARG A 24 -3.85 -8.91 10.34
CA ARG A 24 -5.00 -9.75 10.63
C ARG A 24 -5.22 -10.74 9.49
N ILE A 25 -5.76 -11.89 9.82
CA ILE A 25 -6.29 -12.85 8.85
C ILE A 25 -7.81 -12.85 9.03
N THR A 26 -8.56 -12.57 7.96
CA THR A 26 -10.02 -12.59 7.99
C THR A 26 -10.56 -14.01 7.81
N SER A 27 -11.85 -14.24 8.05
CA SER A 27 -12.47 -15.56 8.01
C SER A 27 -12.42 -16.25 6.64
N ASP A 28 -12.28 -15.47 5.57
CA ASP A 28 -12.07 -15.94 4.19
C ASP A 28 -10.58 -16.25 3.88
N GLY A 29 -9.69 -16.15 4.87
CA GLY A 29 -8.26 -16.38 4.73
C GLY A 29 -7.46 -15.20 4.17
N THR A 30 -8.08 -14.04 3.93
CA THR A 30 -7.35 -12.86 3.44
C THR A 30 -6.39 -12.33 4.51
N LEU A 31 -5.10 -12.26 4.20
CA LEU A 31 -4.11 -11.56 4.99
C LEU A 31 -4.25 -10.05 4.71
N ALA A 32 -4.43 -9.26 5.77
CA ALA A 32 -4.50 -7.81 5.68
C ALA A 32 -3.56 -7.15 6.69
N PHE A 33 -2.78 -6.19 6.21
CA PHE A 33 -1.90 -5.38 7.05
C PHE A 33 -1.84 -3.94 6.51
N ALA A 34 -1.32 -3.03 7.32
CA ALA A 34 -1.15 -1.64 6.96
C ALA A 34 0.17 -1.09 7.50
N ASP A 35 0.67 -0.07 6.83
CA ASP A 35 1.78 0.76 7.28
C ASP A 35 1.35 2.23 7.32
N GLN A 36 1.83 2.94 8.33
CA GLN A 36 1.67 4.38 8.44
C GLN A 36 3.03 5.04 8.21
N HIS A 37 3.19 5.64 7.05
CA HIS A 37 4.45 6.24 6.64
C HIS A 37 4.39 7.77 6.74
N PHE A 38 4.99 8.34 7.78
CA PHE A 38 5.18 9.79 7.88
C PHE A 38 6.40 10.21 7.06
N THR A 39 6.24 11.20 6.19
CA THR A 39 7.31 11.60 5.27
C THR A 39 7.12 13.03 4.76
N ILE A 40 8.04 13.50 3.91
CA ILE A 40 7.94 14.76 3.19
C ILE A 40 7.59 14.46 1.73
N ASP A 41 6.61 15.17 1.18
CA ASP A 41 6.22 15.01 -0.23
C ASP A 41 7.13 15.77 -1.20
N ARG A 42 6.82 15.68 -2.50
CA ARG A 42 7.59 16.34 -3.57
C ARG A 42 7.55 17.86 -3.52
N ASP A 43 6.58 18.44 -2.82
CA ASP A 43 6.43 19.89 -2.64
C ASP A 43 7.14 20.37 -1.35
N GLY A 44 7.85 19.46 -0.65
CA GLY A 44 8.55 19.76 0.60
C GLY A 44 7.63 19.84 1.83
N LYS A 45 6.40 19.35 1.75
CA LYS A 45 5.42 19.43 2.84
C LYS A 45 5.33 18.11 3.62
N PRO A 46 5.14 18.17 4.96
CA PRO A 46 4.92 16.96 5.75
C PRO A 46 3.57 16.33 5.42
N VAL A 47 3.59 15.02 5.23
CA VAL A 47 2.42 14.20 4.94
C VAL A 47 2.48 12.89 5.73
N VAL A 48 1.31 12.30 5.96
CA VAL A 48 1.18 10.91 6.41
C VAL A 48 0.53 10.09 5.31
N GLN A 49 1.13 8.95 5.01
CA GLN A 49 0.62 7.98 4.03
C GLN A 49 0.11 6.75 4.77
N PHE A 50 -1.11 6.33 4.45
CA PHE A 50 -1.67 5.06 4.90
C PHE A 50 -1.61 4.07 3.75
N LEU A 51 -0.72 3.10 3.90
CA LEU A 51 -0.45 2.02 2.95
C LEU A 51 -1.20 0.79 3.44
N ARG A 52 -2.08 0.20 2.63
CA ARG A 52 -2.87 -0.98 3.03
C ARG A 52 -2.71 -2.08 2.01
N TYR A 53 -2.56 -3.30 2.51
CA TYR A 53 -2.33 -4.49 1.71
C TYR A 53 -3.39 -5.52 2.06
N ARG A 54 -3.98 -6.13 1.04
CA ARG A 54 -4.92 -7.25 1.17
C ARG A 54 -4.49 -8.35 0.22
N ILE A 55 -4.20 -9.53 0.76
CA ILE A 55 -3.70 -10.67 0.00
C ILE A 55 -4.67 -11.82 0.21
N ARG A 56 -5.32 -12.24 -0.86
CA ARG A 56 -6.26 -13.36 -0.86
C ARG A 56 -5.50 -14.69 -0.86
N PRO A 57 -6.15 -15.80 -0.43
CA PRO A 57 -5.53 -17.13 -0.43
C PRO A 57 -5.05 -17.60 -1.81
N ASP A 58 -5.65 -17.12 -2.89
CA ASP A 58 -5.24 -17.40 -4.28
C ASP A 58 -3.96 -16.66 -4.70
N GLY A 59 -3.37 -15.87 -3.80
CA GLY A 59 -2.17 -15.07 -4.04
C GLY A 59 -2.45 -13.73 -4.75
N GLY A 60 -3.70 -13.45 -5.13
CA GLY A 60 -4.11 -12.15 -5.64
C GLY A 60 -4.07 -11.10 -4.53
N ALA A 61 -3.51 -9.93 -4.83
CA ALA A 61 -3.30 -8.88 -3.86
C ALA A 61 -3.79 -7.52 -4.35
N GLU A 62 -4.22 -6.69 -3.40
CA GLU A 62 -4.54 -5.29 -3.61
C GLU A 62 -3.69 -4.44 -2.67
N PHE A 63 -3.09 -3.40 -3.23
CA PHE A 63 -2.38 -2.37 -2.50
C PHE A 63 -3.11 -1.04 -2.68
N THR A 64 -3.39 -0.34 -1.58
CA THR A 64 -3.98 1.00 -1.61
C THR A 64 -3.14 1.98 -0.82
N MET A 65 -3.01 3.20 -1.34
CA MET A 65 -2.37 4.31 -0.63
C MET A 65 -3.33 5.49 -0.54
N VAL A 66 -3.40 6.09 0.64
CA VAL A 66 -4.07 7.38 0.86
C VAL A 66 -3.10 8.32 1.56
N VAL A 67 -3.04 9.57 1.11
CA VAL A 67 -2.13 10.57 1.66
C VAL A 67 -2.95 11.67 2.34
N PHE A 68 -2.48 12.16 3.48
CA PHE A 68 -3.06 13.27 4.20
C PHE A 68 -2.01 14.34 4.49
N ASN A 69 -2.40 15.60 4.37
CA ASN A 69 -1.58 16.74 4.76
C ASN A 69 -1.38 16.76 6.27
N VAL A 70 -0.23 17.25 6.74
CA VAL A 70 0.02 17.51 8.16
C VAL A 70 0.21 19.02 8.34
N PRO A 71 -0.40 19.65 9.36
CA PRO A 71 -1.15 19.03 10.47
C PRO A 71 -2.66 18.91 10.25
N SER A 72 -3.20 19.34 9.10
CA SER A 72 -4.66 19.42 8.94
C SER A 72 -5.36 18.06 8.85
N TYR A 73 -4.64 17.00 8.50
CA TYR A 73 -5.19 15.69 8.17
C TYR A 73 -6.28 15.74 7.09
N GLU A 74 -6.23 16.76 6.22
CA GLU A 74 -7.04 16.80 5.01
C GLU A 74 -6.43 15.87 3.97
N ARG A 75 -7.28 15.16 3.23
CA ARG A 75 -6.84 14.21 2.21
C ARG A 75 -6.12 14.95 1.08
N LYS A 76 -4.91 14.51 0.74
CA LYS A 76 -4.13 15.00 -0.39
C LYS A 76 -4.33 14.09 -1.59
N GLY A 77 -5.00 14.60 -2.62
CA GLY A 77 -5.22 13.89 -3.89
C GLY A 77 -6.16 12.69 -3.79
N THR A 78 -6.15 11.87 -4.83
CA THR A 78 -6.93 10.62 -4.92
C THR A 78 -6.17 9.46 -4.28
N SER A 79 -6.90 8.39 -3.94
CA SER A 79 -6.25 7.14 -3.51
C SER A 79 -5.62 6.46 -4.70
N LEU A 80 -4.42 5.90 -4.49
CA LEU A 80 -3.84 4.97 -5.45
C LEU A 80 -4.31 3.57 -5.12
N VAL A 81 -4.66 2.79 -6.14
CA VAL A 81 -5.11 1.40 -5.99
C VAL A 81 -4.42 0.55 -7.06
N TYR A 82 -3.66 -0.44 -6.62
CA TYR A 82 -2.93 -1.34 -7.49
C TYR A 82 -3.36 -2.79 -7.24
N LYS A 83 -3.52 -3.56 -8.33
CA LYS A 83 -3.63 -5.02 -8.28
C LYS A 83 -2.23 -5.61 -8.42
N CYS A 84 -1.91 -6.54 -7.54
CA CYS A 84 -0.65 -7.27 -7.50
C CYS A 84 -0.96 -8.77 -7.37
N SER A 85 0.07 -9.60 -7.44
CA SER A 85 0.00 -10.98 -6.95
C SER A 85 1.32 -11.36 -6.27
N ILE A 86 1.30 -12.37 -5.40
CA ILE A 86 2.54 -12.95 -4.85
C ILE A 86 3.43 -13.43 -6.01
N GLY A 87 4.71 -13.09 -5.95
CA GLY A 87 5.69 -13.35 -7.01
C GLY A 87 5.58 -12.41 -8.22
N HIS A 88 4.51 -11.60 -8.32
CA HIS A 88 4.27 -10.67 -9.42
C HIS A 88 3.91 -9.27 -8.89
N GLY A 89 4.94 -8.53 -8.50
CA GLY A 89 4.80 -7.17 -7.95
C GLY A 89 4.69 -7.11 -6.43
N LEU A 90 4.48 -8.24 -5.76
CA LEU A 90 4.58 -8.38 -4.30
C LEU A 90 5.37 -9.64 -3.96
N SER A 91 6.26 -9.55 -2.97
CA SER A 91 7.03 -10.67 -2.44
C SER A 91 7.13 -10.57 -0.92
N PHE A 92 7.15 -11.72 -0.25
CA PHE A 92 7.32 -11.83 1.19
C PHE A 92 8.63 -12.54 1.50
N PHE A 93 9.31 -12.08 2.54
CA PHE A 93 10.56 -12.65 3.02
C PHE A 93 10.47 -12.75 4.54
N SER A 94 10.99 -13.83 5.13
CA SER A 94 11.23 -13.86 6.56
C SER A 94 12.37 -12.92 6.90
N SER A 95 12.22 -12.10 7.94
CA SER A 95 13.39 -11.43 8.51
C SER A 95 14.30 -12.49 9.14
N PRO A 96 15.63 -12.35 9.00
CA PRO A 96 16.59 -13.23 9.67
C PRO A 96 16.53 -13.10 11.20
#